data_AF-A0A5J5T9V7-F1
#
_entry.id   AF-A0A5J5T9V7-F1
#
_cell.length_a   1.000
_cell.length_b   1.000
_cell.length_c   1.000
_cell.angle_alpha   90.00
_cell.angle_beta   90.00
_cell.angle_gamma   90.00
#
_symmetry.space_group_name_H-M   'P 1'
#
loop_
_entity.id
_entity.type
_entity.pdbx_description
1 polymer ?
#
loop_
_entity_poly.entity_id
_entity_poly.type
_entity_poly.pdbx_seq_one_letter_code
_entity_poly.pdbx_strand_id
1 'polypeptide(L)'
;MVAEAEVVCQQSVPMLEVPFFGKGSNFEEINEIVAIPSPVSSPEFRQVSRGTTGSVSVDLSTSQLDVKSLDEFPDPCNIESTVLQFVPSIRSGSFADIGPRRYMEDEHIRIDDLSSQLGSLFKFPKPSAFYGVFDGHGGPEAAAYVRRHVLRLFFEDVNFPQSCEVDDDFLAGVENSVRKSFLLADLALADDCTVNSSSGTTALTALIFGRLLMVANAGDCRAVLCRKGEAIDMSEDHRPIYPSERRRVEELGGFIDDGYLNGVLSVSRALGDWDMKLPKGSSSPLIAEPEVRQVVLTEDDEFLIIGCDGIWDVMSSQHAVSLVRRGLRRHDDPEQCARDLVMEALRRNTFDNLTVIVICFSEPDYREQPSPRQRRLRCCSLSAEALCSLRSAMRIRDR
;
A
#
# COMPACT_ATOMS: atom_id res chain seq x y z
N MET A 1 -41.52 -36.73 -1.99
CA MET A 1 -41.94 -35.39 -2.43
C MET A 1 -40.74 -34.49 -2.28
N VAL A 2 -40.02 -34.30 -3.38
CA VAL A 2 -38.85 -33.40 -3.49
C VAL A 2 -39.39 -32.17 -4.23
N ALA A 3 -39.23 -30.99 -3.65
CA ALA A 3 -39.56 -29.74 -4.30
C ALA A 3 -38.25 -28.99 -4.55
N GLU A 4 -37.84 -28.98 -5.81
CA GLU A 4 -36.78 -28.13 -6.36
C GLU A 4 -37.33 -26.72 -6.48
N ALA A 5 -36.52 -25.72 -6.13
CA ALA A 5 -36.79 -24.32 -6.42
C ALA A 5 -35.62 -23.78 -7.25
N GLU A 6 -35.89 -23.62 -8.55
CA GLU A 6 -35.07 -22.85 -9.49
C GLU A 6 -35.14 -21.36 -9.12
N VAL A 7 -33.97 -20.71 -9.01
CA VAL A 7 -33.88 -19.25 -8.99
C VAL A 7 -33.19 -18.81 -10.26
N VAL A 8 -33.95 -18.06 -11.05
CA VAL A 8 -33.67 -17.57 -12.40
C VAL A 8 -32.60 -16.46 -12.36
N CYS A 9 -31.54 -16.63 -13.14
CA CYS A 9 -30.60 -15.56 -13.51
C CYS A 9 -31.31 -14.47 -14.32
N GLN A 10 -31.30 -13.22 -13.85
CA GLN A 10 -31.66 -12.06 -14.67
C GLN A 10 -30.40 -11.44 -15.29
N GLN A 11 -30.41 -11.35 -16.62
CA GLN A 11 -29.42 -10.67 -17.43
C GLN A 11 -29.70 -9.15 -17.49
N SER A 12 -28.62 -8.39 -17.33
CA SER A 12 -28.27 -7.05 -17.85
C SER A 12 -29.36 -6.15 -18.47
N VAL A 13 -29.44 -4.90 -17.96
CA VAL A 13 -30.04 -3.74 -18.64
C VAL A 13 -28.93 -2.72 -18.94
N PRO A 14 -28.87 -2.11 -20.15
CA PRO A 14 -27.79 -1.22 -20.54
C PRO A 14 -27.90 0.17 -19.88
N MET A 15 -26.73 0.73 -19.52
CA MET A 15 -26.58 2.10 -19.04
C MET A 15 -26.98 3.08 -20.15
N LEU A 16 -27.98 3.91 -19.87
CA LEU A 16 -28.35 5.07 -20.69
C LEU A 16 -27.44 6.24 -20.34
N GLU A 17 -26.72 6.75 -21.34
CA GLU A 17 -26.00 8.02 -21.29
C GLU A 17 -26.97 9.17 -21.03
N VAL A 18 -26.70 9.96 -20.00
CA VAL A 18 -27.38 11.24 -19.74
C VAL A 18 -26.33 12.36 -19.81
N PRO A 19 -26.49 13.35 -20.70
CA PRO A 19 -25.54 14.46 -20.78
C PRO A 19 -25.82 15.43 -19.63
N PHE A 20 -24.84 15.63 -18.74
CA PHE A 20 -24.95 16.61 -17.67
C PHE A 20 -24.38 17.96 -18.10
N PHE A 21 -25.21 18.99 -17.94
CA PHE A 21 -24.89 20.39 -18.15
C PHE A 21 -23.89 20.91 -17.11
N GLY A 22 -22.79 21.48 -17.59
CA GLY A 22 -21.83 22.18 -16.75
C GLY A 22 -22.43 23.44 -16.13
N LYS A 23 -22.30 23.57 -14.81
CA LYS A 23 -22.32 24.85 -14.12
C LYS A 23 -20.99 25.01 -13.42
N GLY A 24 -20.22 25.99 -13.89
CA GLY A 24 -18.96 26.39 -13.28
C GLY A 24 -19.20 26.94 -11.87
N SER A 25 -18.36 26.52 -10.95
CA SER A 25 -18.06 27.25 -9.72
C SER A 25 -16.57 27.54 -9.74
N ASN A 26 -16.23 28.82 -9.61
CA ASN A 26 -14.86 29.32 -9.61
C ASN A 26 -14.18 28.88 -8.31
N PHE A 27 -13.15 28.04 -8.42
CA PHE A 27 -12.18 27.80 -7.35
C PHE A 27 -10.85 28.42 -7.77
N GLU A 28 -10.72 29.74 -7.58
CA GLU A 28 -9.41 30.39 -7.52
C GLU A 28 -9.14 30.76 -6.05
N GLU A 29 -7.87 30.61 -5.64
CA GLU A 29 -7.29 30.85 -4.30
C GLU A 29 -7.25 29.67 -3.31
N ILE A 30 -6.38 28.67 -3.58
CA ILE A 30 -5.76 27.82 -2.53
C ILE A 30 -4.26 27.65 -2.83
N ASN A 31 -3.51 28.74 -3.01
CA ASN A 31 -2.07 28.69 -3.29
C ASN A 31 -1.17 29.41 -2.27
N GLU A 32 -1.69 29.92 -1.15
CA GLU A 32 -0.85 30.65 -0.17
C GLU A 32 -1.11 30.26 1.29
N ILE A 33 -1.01 28.97 1.66
CA ILE A 33 -0.81 28.60 3.08
C ILE A 33 0.03 27.32 3.20
N VAL A 34 1.30 27.33 2.77
CA VAL A 34 2.31 26.38 3.30
C VAL A 34 3.68 27.06 3.31
N ALA A 35 4.02 27.69 4.43
CA ALA A 35 5.40 28.03 4.77
C ALA A 35 5.56 28.14 6.29
N ILE A 36 5.83 27.02 6.96
CA ILE A 36 6.42 27.02 8.31
C ILE A 36 7.56 25.98 8.29
N PRO A 37 8.78 26.33 8.75
CA PRO A 37 9.95 25.47 8.64
C PRO A 37 10.03 24.44 9.79
N SER A 38 10.39 23.20 9.46
CA SER A 38 10.72 22.13 10.41
C SER A 38 12.08 22.38 11.10
N PRO A 39 12.24 22.07 12.41
CA PRO A 39 13.52 22.15 13.09
C PRO A 39 14.35 20.87 12.87
N VAL A 40 15.53 21.02 12.28
CA VAL A 40 16.54 19.95 12.14
C VAL A 40 17.43 19.92 13.36
N SER A 41 17.58 18.76 14.01
CA SER A 41 18.79 18.47 14.78
C SER A 41 19.02 16.96 14.95
N SER A 42 20.17 16.50 14.48
CA SER A 42 20.90 15.31 14.95
C SER A 42 22.37 15.44 14.56
N PRO A 43 23.33 14.90 15.34
CA PRO A 43 24.64 15.50 15.53
C PRO A 43 25.74 14.93 14.61
N GLU A 44 26.66 15.80 14.19
CA GLU A 44 27.89 15.42 13.48
C GLU A 44 29.02 15.01 14.43
N PHE A 45 29.72 13.95 14.02
CA PHE A 45 30.92 13.41 14.65
C PHE A 45 32.13 14.31 14.44
N ARG A 46 32.81 14.64 15.54
CA ARG A 46 34.14 15.28 15.56
C ARG A 46 35.20 14.36 14.95
N GLN A 47 36.02 14.90 14.05
CA GLN A 47 37.45 14.57 14.02
C GLN A 47 38.31 15.82 13.84
N VAL A 48 39.31 15.89 14.71
CA VAL A 48 40.29 16.97 14.91
C VAL A 48 41.47 16.74 13.95
N SER A 49 42.01 17.80 13.35
CA SER A 49 43.47 18.05 13.27
C SER A 49 43.83 19.43 12.69
N ARG A 50 44.92 19.99 13.25
CA ARG A 50 45.47 21.35 13.14
C ARG A 50 46.43 21.52 11.95
N GLY A 51 46.69 22.78 11.58
CA GLY A 51 48.03 23.28 11.18
C GLY A 51 48.19 23.67 9.70
N THR A 52 48.01 24.93 9.27
CA THR A 52 48.96 26.07 9.27
C THR A 52 50.01 26.07 8.14
N THR A 53 49.80 27.00 7.18
CA THR A 53 50.75 27.81 6.36
C THR A 53 51.77 27.19 5.40
N GLY A 54 51.87 27.78 4.20
CA GLY A 54 53.12 27.82 3.43
C GLY A 54 52.94 28.10 1.94
N SER A 55 53.01 29.37 1.54
CA SER A 55 53.15 29.84 0.16
C SER A 55 54.57 29.61 -0.38
N VAL A 56 54.75 29.13 -1.62
CA VAL A 56 55.91 29.48 -2.47
C VAL A 56 55.53 29.42 -3.96
N SER A 57 56.07 30.38 -4.69
CA SER A 57 55.90 30.84 -6.06
C SER A 57 56.66 30.06 -7.16
N VAL A 58 56.01 29.99 -8.34
CA VAL A 58 56.46 30.28 -9.73
C VAL A 58 57.93 29.99 -10.13
N ASP A 59 58.16 29.17 -11.18
CA ASP A 59 58.74 29.66 -12.45
C ASP A 59 58.76 28.68 -13.65
N LEU A 60 58.86 29.32 -14.82
CA LEU A 60 58.79 28.86 -16.21
C LEU A 60 59.76 27.71 -16.63
N SER A 61 59.37 26.88 -17.60
CA SER A 61 59.75 27.04 -19.03
C SER A 61 59.53 25.79 -19.89
N THR A 62 59.19 26.07 -21.15
CA THR A 62 58.85 25.24 -22.31
C THR A 62 59.99 24.41 -22.90
N SER A 63 59.67 23.25 -23.48
CA SER A 63 60.29 22.76 -24.73
C SER A 63 59.37 21.83 -25.55
N GLN A 64 58.99 22.32 -26.73
CA GLN A 64 58.86 21.71 -28.09
C GLN A 64 58.58 20.20 -28.21
N LEU A 65 57.41 19.80 -28.74
CA LEU A 65 57.07 19.51 -30.16
C LEU A 65 57.67 18.21 -30.72
N ASP A 66 56.80 17.22 -30.97
CA ASP A 66 56.86 16.40 -32.19
C ASP A 66 55.45 15.95 -32.60
N VAL A 67 55.15 16.09 -33.90
CA VAL A 67 53.87 15.80 -34.56
C VAL A 67 54.08 14.68 -35.57
N LYS A 68 53.18 13.69 -35.58
CA LYS A 68 52.65 12.85 -36.71
C LYS A 68 52.01 11.59 -36.09
N SER A 69 50.91 11.00 -36.55
CA SER A 69 49.91 11.27 -37.59
C SER A 69 48.75 10.26 -37.38
N LEU A 70 47.57 10.59 -37.90
CA LEU A 70 46.27 9.90 -37.79
C LEU A 70 46.20 8.47 -38.35
N ASP A 71 45.37 7.66 -37.69
CA ASP A 71 44.25 6.82 -38.20
C ASP A 71 44.24 5.42 -37.56
N GLU A 72 43.28 5.16 -36.65
CA GLU A 72 42.59 3.88 -36.53
C GLU A 72 41.35 4.01 -35.61
N PHE A 73 40.27 3.34 -36.02
CA PHE A 73 38.89 3.47 -35.59
C PHE A 73 38.62 3.12 -34.11
N PRO A 74 37.60 3.68 -33.45
CA PRO A 74 37.19 3.26 -32.11
C PRO A 74 36.42 1.94 -32.19
N ASP A 75 36.97 0.89 -31.59
CA ASP A 75 36.29 -0.40 -31.46
C ASP A 75 35.21 -0.33 -30.36
N PRO A 76 33.96 -0.75 -30.63
CA PRO A 76 32.83 -0.59 -29.73
C PRO A 76 32.64 -1.85 -28.87
N CYS A 77 32.98 -1.76 -27.58
CA CYS A 77 32.48 -2.68 -26.55
C CYS A 77 32.39 -1.89 -25.23
N ASN A 78 31.60 -0.82 -25.21
CA ASN A 78 30.34 -0.81 -24.46
C ASN A 78 29.75 -2.22 -24.22
N ILE A 79 30.33 -2.94 -23.26
CA ILE A 79 29.56 -3.97 -22.54
C ILE A 79 28.91 -3.23 -21.39
N GLU A 80 27.79 -2.60 -21.74
CA GLU A 80 26.64 -2.41 -20.87
C GLU A 80 26.51 -3.62 -19.94
N SER A 81 27.06 -3.50 -18.73
CA SER A 81 26.35 -4.00 -17.56
C SER A 81 25.27 -2.97 -17.26
N THR A 82 24.31 -2.85 -18.19
CA THR A 82 22.98 -2.33 -17.84
C THR A 82 22.47 -3.39 -16.88
N VAL A 83 22.73 -3.19 -15.59
CA VAL A 83 22.06 -3.91 -14.52
C VAL A 83 20.60 -3.92 -14.92
N LEU A 84 20.05 -5.09 -15.25
CA LEU A 84 18.64 -5.22 -15.61
C LEU A 84 17.86 -4.59 -14.45
N GLN A 85 17.40 -3.36 -14.66
CA GLN A 85 16.82 -2.57 -13.61
C GLN A 85 15.50 -3.25 -13.26
N PHE A 86 15.39 -3.80 -12.05
CA PHE A 86 14.20 -4.52 -11.59
C PHE A 86 12.94 -3.71 -11.88
N VAL A 87 11.97 -4.26 -12.59
CA VAL A 87 10.64 -3.64 -12.77
C VAL A 87 9.64 -4.56 -12.07
N PRO A 88 8.86 -4.07 -11.09
CA PRO A 88 7.91 -4.92 -10.40
C PRO A 88 6.79 -5.37 -11.35
N SER A 89 6.28 -6.59 -11.15
CA SER A 89 5.05 -7.06 -11.77
C SER A 89 3.95 -7.02 -10.73
N ILE A 90 2.90 -6.26 -10.99
CA ILE A 90 1.86 -5.95 -10.00
C ILE A 90 0.68 -6.91 -10.15
N ARG A 91 0.32 -7.56 -9.06
CA ARG A 91 -0.94 -8.29 -8.89
C ARG A 91 -1.39 -8.20 -7.45
N SER A 92 -2.68 -8.14 -7.21
CA SER A 92 -3.18 -8.00 -5.85
C SER A 92 -4.44 -8.81 -5.58
N GLY A 93 -4.71 -8.99 -4.29
CA GLY A 93 -5.90 -9.61 -3.77
C GLY A 93 -6.35 -8.89 -2.51
N SER A 94 -7.65 -8.86 -2.26
CA SER A 94 -8.21 -8.23 -1.06
C SER A 94 -9.30 -9.09 -0.46
N PHE A 95 -9.51 -8.94 0.83
CA PHE A 95 -10.63 -9.57 1.52
C PHE A 95 -11.14 -8.63 2.60
N ALA A 96 -12.46 -8.57 2.73
CA ALA A 96 -13.13 -7.75 3.73
C ALA A 96 -14.23 -8.56 4.41
N ASP A 97 -14.38 -8.39 5.72
CA ASP A 97 -15.35 -9.09 6.56
C ASP A 97 -15.86 -8.13 7.64
N ILE A 98 -17.16 -8.16 7.91
CA ILE A 98 -17.79 -7.30 8.92
C ILE A 98 -17.35 -7.64 10.35
N GLY A 99 -16.83 -8.86 10.57
CA GLY A 99 -16.46 -9.33 11.88
C GLY A 99 -17.68 -9.37 12.82
N PRO A 100 -17.48 -9.09 14.13
CA PRO A 100 -18.58 -9.08 15.09
C PRO A 100 -19.33 -7.73 15.15
N ARG A 101 -18.94 -6.74 14.34
CA ARG A 101 -19.63 -5.45 14.27
C ARG A 101 -21.03 -5.61 13.66
N ARG A 102 -21.90 -4.62 13.92
CA ARG A 102 -23.27 -4.59 13.36
C ARG A 102 -23.33 -4.01 11.96
N TYR A 103 -22.37 -3.16 11.63
CA TYR A 103 -22.26 -2.45 10.37
C TYR A 103 -20.85 -2.68 9.80
N MET A 104 -20.77 -2.68 8.48
CA MET A 104 -19.51 -2.64 7.75
C MET A 104 -19.28 -1.20 7.33
N GLU A 105 -18.37 -0.52 8.02
CA GLU A 105 -18.01 0.88 7.79
C GLU A 105 -16.69 1.01 7.01
N ASP A 106 -15.90 -0.07 6.95
CA ASP A 106 -14.73 -0.19 6.09
C ASP A 106 -15.07 -0.17 4.59
N GLU A 107 -14.21 0.51 3.82
CA GLU A 107 -14.17 0.47 2.36
C GLU A 107 -12.74 0.31 1.83
N HIS A 108 -12.61 -0.21 0.61
CA HIS A 108 -11.30 -0.29 -0.05
C HIS A 108 -11.39 -0.17 -1.57
N ILE A 109 -10.26 0.17 -2.18
CA ILE A 109 -10.09 0.18 -3.64
C ILE A 109 -8.77 -0.46 -4.05
N ARG A 110 -8.82 -1.15 -5.20
CA ARG A 110 -7.74 -1.94 -5.75
C ARG A 110 -7.62 -1.71 -7.26
N ILE A 111 -6.55 -1.06 -7.69
CA ILE A 111 -6.30 -0.74 -9.10
C ILE A 111 -4.88 -1.19 -9.47
N ASP A 112 -4.75 -2.38 -10.07
CA ASP A 112 -3.46 -2.96 -10.48
C ASP A 112 -2.86 -2.29 -11.74
N ASP A 113 -3.71 -1.70 -12.59
CA ASP A 113 -3.29 -0.90 -13.75
C ASP A 113 -4.04 0.44 -13.76
N LEU A 114 -3.45 1.44 -13.11
CA LEU A 114 -4.01 2.78 -13.02
C LEU A 114 -4.08 3.46 -14.40
N SER A 115 -3.13 3.17 -15.29
CA SER A 115 -3.11 3.75 -16.64
C SER A 115 -4.32 3.32 -17.48
N SER A 116 -4.86 2.13 -17.23
CA SER A 116 -6.08 1.65 -17.88
C SER A 116 -7.35 2.39 -17.43
N GLN A 117 -7.38 2.90 -16.20
CA GLN A 117 -8.56 3.54 -15.60
C GLN A 117 -8.63 5.04 -15.93
N LEU A 118 -7.51 5.74 -15.84
CA LEU A 118 -7.45 7.19 -16.08
C LEU A 118 -7.31 7.57 -17.56
N GLY A 119 -7.14 6.57 -18.44
CA GLY A 119 -7.00 6.78 -19.88
C GLY A 119 -5.69 7.45 -20.30
N SER A 120 -5.60 7.87 -21.57
CA SER A 120 -4.38 8.43 -22.17
C SER A 120 -4.05 9.87 -21.72
N LEU A 121 -4.89 10.47 -20.89
CA LEU A 121 -4.70 11.83 -20.36
C LEU A 121 -3.54 11.89 -19.36
N PHE A 122 -3.26 10.77 -18.68
CA PHE A 122 -2.19 10.69 -17.70
C PHE A 122 -1.01 9.87 -18.22
N LYS A 123 0.19 10.44 -18.12
CA LYS A 123 1.47 9.80 -18.38
C LYS A 123 2.18 9.59 -17.06
N PHE A 124 2.09 8.36 -16.57
CA PHE A 124 2.79 7.90 -15.38
C PHE A 124 3.87 6.87 -15.74
N PRO A 125 4.96 6.79 -14.96
CA PRO A 125 5.92 5.70 -15.06
C PRO A 125 5.23 4.35 -14.87
N LYS A 126 5.60 3.36 -15.70
CA LYS A 126 4.98 2.04 -15.69
C LYS A 126 5.86 0.99 -14.98
N PRO A 127 5.26 0.03 -14.25
CA PRO A 127 3.81 -0.11 -14.00
C PRO A 127 3.27 1.00 -13.11
N SER A 128 1.96 1.29 -13.21
CA SER A 128 1.27 2.24 -12.34
C SER A 128 0.07 1.59 -11.66
N ALA A 129 -0.03 1.72 -10.34
CA ALA A 129 -1.09 1.11 -9.55
C ALA A 129 -1.48 1.98 -8.35
N PHE A 130 -2.71 1.82 -7.88
CA PHE A 130 -3.25 2.56 -6.74
C PHE A 130 -4.13 1.67 -5.86
N TYR A 131 -3.94 1.81 -4.55
CA TYR A 131 -4.68 1.07 -3.54
C TYR A 131 -5.08 2.01 -2.41
N GLY A 132 -6.22 1.74 -1.79
CA GLY A 132 -6.70 2.48 -0.63
C GLY A 132 -7.48 1.59 0.33
N VAL A 133 -7.27 1.78 1.62
CA VAL A 133 -8.10 1.25 2.72
C VAL A 133 -8.62 2.44 3.51
N PHE A 134 -9.93 2.43 3.76
CA PHE A 134 -10.68 3.49 4.42
C PHE A 134 -11.49 2.85 5.55
N ASP A 135 -10.99 2.94 6.78
CA ASP A 135 -11.68 2.44 7.97
C ASP A 135 -12.62 3.55 8.48
N GLY A 136 -13.91 3.34 8.27
CA GLY A 136 -14.96 4.32 8.55
C GLY A 136 -15.45 4.26 9.98
N HIS A 137 -15.83 5.41 10.53
CA HIS A 137 -16.45 5.50 11.85
C HIS A 137 -17.53 6.58 11.88
N GLY A 138 -18.45 6.46 12.84
CA GLY A 138 -19.58 7.39 12.96
C GLY A 138 -20.59 7.24 11.81
N GLY A 139 -20.56 6.12 11.09
CA GLY A 139 -21.34 5.82 9.90
C GLY A 139 -20.44 5.42 8.71
N PRO A 140 -20.96 4.61 7.75
CA PRO A 140 -20.20 4.17 6.57
C PRO A 140 -20.02 5.26 5.50
N GLU A 141 -20.68 6.41 5.64
CA GLU A 141 -20.83 7.39 4.56
C GLU A 141 -19.50 8.01 4.14
N ALA A 142 -18.63 8.37 5.09
CA ALA A 142 -17.35 9.00 4.79
C ALA A 142 -16.42 8.06 3.98
N ALA A 143 -16.23 6.83 4.44
CA ALA A 143 -15.41 5.82 3.76
C ALA A 143 -15.97 5.50 2.35
N ALA A 144 -17.30 5.32 2.25
CA ALA A 144 -17.97 5.06 0.99
C ALA A 144 -17.87 6.24 0.00
N TYR A 145 -17.96 7.48 0.50
CA TYR A 145 -17.79 8.68 -0.31
C TYR A 145 -16.38 8.77 -0.87
N VAL A 146 -15.35 8.65 -0.02
CA VAL A 146 -13.95 8.72 -0.45
C VAL A 146 -13.66 7.66 -1.49
N ARG A 147 -14.06 6.39 -1.27
CA ARG A 147 -13.91 5.31 -2.24
C ARG A 147 -14.59 5.64 -3.58
N ARG A 148 -15.86 6.08 -3.55
CA ARG A 148 -16.64 6.38 -4.77
C ARG A 148 -16.01 7.51 -5.59
N HIS A 149 -15.42 8.49 -4.93
CA HIS A 149 -14.88 9.69 -5.57
C HIS A 149 -13.36 9.69 -5.71
N VAL A 150 -12.68 8.57 -5.42
CA VAL A 150 -11.23 8.52 -5.30
C VAL A 150 -10.51 8.90 -6.59
N LEU A 151 -10.97 8.46 -7.77
CA LEU A 151 -10.35 8.84 -9.05
C LEU A 151 -10.41 10.36 -9.27
N ARG A 152 -11.54 10.98 -8.93
CA ARG A 152 -11.71 12.42 -9.01
C ARG A 152 -10.79 13.13 -8.02
N LEU A 153 -10.90 12.79 -6.73
CA LEU A 153 -10.24 13.50 -5.63
C LEU A 153 -8.71 13.30 -5.59
N PHE A 154 -8.24 12.12 -6.01
CA PHE A 154 -6.82 11.76 -5.96
C PHE A 154 -6.11 11.87 -7.30
N PHE A 155 -6.80 12.14 -8.42
CA PHE A 155 -6.12 12.23 -9.72
C PHE A 155 -6.67 13.33 -10.64
N GLU A 156 -7.98 13.51 -10.76
CA GLU A 156 -8.54 14.52 -11.68
C GLU A 156 -8.49 15.94 -11.12
N ASP A 157 -8.87 16.10 -9.84
CA ASP A 157 -8.89 17.40 -9.14
C ASP A 157 -7.49 17.84 -8.69
N VAL A 158 -6.51 16.94 -8.79
CA VAL A 158 -5.12 17.17 -8.42
C VAL A 158 -4.26 17.12 -9.67
N ASN A 159 -3.52 18.20 -9.92
CA ASN A 159 -2.53 18.23 -10.99
C ASN A 159 -1.33 17.34 -10.63
N PHE A 160 -1.46 16.03 -10.88
CA PHE A 160 -0.35 15.09 -10.72
C PHE A 160 0.76 15.40 -11.73
N PRO A 161 2.04 15.30 -11.33
CA PRO A 161 3.13 15.46 -12.28
C PRO A 161 3.03 14.38 -13.36
N GLN A 162 3.27 14.80 -14.61
CA GLN A 162 3.19 13.94 -15.78
C GLN A 162 4.60 13.65 -16.27
N SER A 163 5.05 12.40 -16.13
CA SER A 163 6.38 11.97 -16.55
C SER A 163 6.40 10.48 -16.89
N CYS A 164 7.29 10.10 -17.80
CA CYS A 164 7.59 8.69 -18.05
C CYS A 164 8.71 8.16 -17.14
N GLU A 165 9.49 9.06 -16.54
CA GLU A 165 10.65 8.75 -15.70
C GLU A 165 10.45 9.28 -14.28
N VAL A 166 11.10 8.62 -13.32
CA VAL A 166 11.08 9.03 -11.91
C VAL A 166 12.38 9.79 -11.63
N ASP A 167 12.28 11.11 -11.52
CA ASP A 167 13.32 12.01 -11.04
C ASP A 167 12.90 12.68 -9.73
N ASP A 168 13.81 13.41 -9.08
CA ASP A 168 13.56 14.03 -7.76
C ASP A 168 12.40 15.04 -7.81
N ASP A 169 12.24 15.76 -8.93
CA ASP A 169 11.15 16.71 -9.14
C ASP A 169 9.79 15.99 -9.26
N PHE A 170 9.74 14.87 -9.97
CA PHE A 170 8.57 14.01 -10.02
C PHE A 170 8.21 13.46 -8.64
N LEU A 171 9.19 12.99 -7.86
CA LEU A 171 8.96 12.49 -6.50
C LEU A 171 8.33 13.56 -5.59
N ALA A 172 8.90 14.76 -5.57
CA ALA A 172 8.38 15.88 -4.79
C ALA A 172 6.98 16.31 -5.28
N GLY A 173 6.77 16.31 -6.60
CA GLY A 173 5.48 16.60 -7.21
C GLY A 173 4.40 15.61 -6.79
N VAL A 174 4.69 14.30 -6.85
CA VAL A 174 3.74 13.25 -6.47
C VAL A 174 3.39 13.35 -4.99
N GLU A 175 4.38 13.56 -4.12
CA GLU A 175 4.15 13.69 -2.68
C GLU A 175 3.24 14.89 -2.36
N ASN A 176 3.48 16.04 -2.99
CA ASN A 176 2.63 17.22 -2.86
C ASN A 176 1.20 16.96 -3.39
N SER A 177 1.08 16.26 -4.52
CA SER A 177 -0.22 15.87 -5.07
C SER A 177 -0.99 14.93 -4.13
N VAL A 178 -0.33 13.96 -3.52
CA VAL A 178 -0.96 13.05 -2.54
C VAL A 178 -1.41 13.82 -1.30
N ARG A 179 -0.60 14.70 -0.72
CA ARG A 179 -1.03 15.54 0.42
C ARG A 179 -2.24 16.41 0.05
N LYS A 180 -2.22 17.02 -1.13
CA LYS A 180 -3.34 17.81 -1.64
C LYS A 180 -4.61 16.96 -1.82
N SER A 181 -4.47 15.72 -2.26
CA SER A 181 -5.60 14.78 -2.44
C SER A 181 -6.32 14.51 -1.12
N PHE A 182 -5.58 14.29 -0.03
CA PHE A 182 -6.17 14.10 1.30
C PHE A 182 -6.92 15.35 1.77
N LEU A 183 -6.34 16.53 1.58
CA LEU A 183 -7.01 17.80 1.91
C LEU A 183 -8.28 18.01 1.08
N LEU A 184 -8.24 17.75 -0.23
CA LEU A 184 -9.41 17.87 -1.10
C LEU A 184 -10.50 16.86 -0.74
N ALA A 185 -10.13 15.62 -0.43
CA ALA A 185 -11.07 14.61 0.03
C ALA A 185 -11.74 15.04 1.34
N ASP A 186 -10.97 15.60 2.27
CA ASP A 186 -11.50 16.11 3.53
C ASP A 186 -12.48 17.27 3.33
N LEU A 187 -12.12 18.25 2.50
CA LEU A 187 -12.99 19.38 2.17
C LEU A 187 -14.25 18.94 1.43
N ALA A 188 -14.14 17.96 0.54
CA ALA A 188 -15.29 17.40 -0.18
C ALA A 188 -16.28 16.72 0.76
N LEU A 189 -15.81 16.02 1.79
CA LEU A 189 -16.67 15.46 2.86
C LEU A 189 -17.37 16.57 3.65
N ALA A 190 -16.70 17.70 3.91
CA ALA A 190 -17.30 18.85 4.60
C ALA A 190 -18.47 19.47 3.83
N ASP A 191 -18.36 19.49 2.51
CA ASP A 191 -19.28 20.19 1.62
C ASP A 191 -20.44 19.29 1.14
N ASP A 192 -20.35 17.97 1.36
CA ASP A 192 -21.39 17.01 0.97
C ASP A 192 -22.45 16.85 2.05
N CYS A 193 -23.70 17.19 1.73
CA CYS A 193 -24.81 17.13 2.67
C CYS A 193 -25.32 15.71 2.99
N THR A 194 -24.83 14.69 2.29
CA THR A 194 -25.20 13.29 2.53
C THR A 194 -24.30 12.61 3.55
N VAL A 195 -23.16 13.21 3.87
CA VAL A 195 -22.23 12.74 4.91
C VAL A 195 -22.51 13.50 6.21
N ASN A 196 -22.68 12.76 7.31
CA ASN A 196 -22.83 13.38 8.62
C ASN A 196 -21.52 14.05 9.04
N SER A 197 -21.57 15.23 9.66
CA SER A 197 -20.38 15.93 10.15
C SER A 197 -19.59 15.13 11.19
N SER A 198 -20.24 14.19 11.89
CA SER A 198 -19.61 13.28 12.85
C SER A 198 -19.15 11.94 12.23
N SER A 199 -19.31 11.77 10.92
CA SER A 199 -18.79 10.61 10.20
C SER A 199 -17.39 10.94 9.68
N GLY A 200 -16.48 10.00 9.84
CA GLY A 200 -15.12 10.12 9.41
C GLY A 200 -14.60 8.80 8.89
N THR A 201 -13.40 8.84 8.36
CA THR A 201 -12.67 7.66 7.94
C THR A 201 -11.18 7.89 8.09
N THR A 202 -10.47 6.86 8.52
CA THR A 202 -9.04 6.79 8.25
C THR A 202 -8.81 6.69 6.73
N ALA A 203 -7.60 6.99 6.30
CA ALA A 203 -7.22 6.81 4.91
C ALA A 203 -5.76 6.38 4.82
N LEU A 204 -5.55 5.18 4.30
CA LEU A 204 -4.24 4.69 3.93
C LEU A 204 -4.22 4.38 2.44
N THR A 205 -3.31 5.01 1.72
CA THR A 205 -3.14 4.82 0.27
C THR A 205 -1.74 4.31 -0.05
N ALA A 206 -1.65 3.47 -1.08
CA ALA A 206 -0.39 3.04 -1.66
C ALA A 206 -0.41 3.29 -3.17
N LEU A 207 0.56 4.05 -3.65
CA LEU A 207 0.73 4.43 -5.04
C LEU A 207 2.03 3.85 -5.56
N ILE A 208 1.97 3.22 -6.74
CA ILE A 208 3.14 2.66 -7.40
C ILE A 208 3.31 3.33 -8.75
N PHE A 209 4.51 3.84 -9.02
CA PHE A 209 4.93 4.39 -10.32
C PHE A 209 6.30 3.87 -10.71
N GLY A 210 6.35 2.95 -11.68
CA GLY A 210 7.57 2.23 -12.00
C GLY A 210 8.04 1.41 -10.81
N ARG A 211 9.13 1.85 -10.18
CA ARG A 211 9.68 1.24 -8.95
C ARG A 211 9.38 2.06 -7.70
N LEU A 212 8.83 3.26 -7.83
CA LEU A 212 8.48 4.07 -6.68
C LEU A 212 7.26 3.46 -6.01
N LEU A 213 7.38 3.12 -4.73
CA LEU A 213 6.26 2.88 -3.84
C LEU A 213 6.13 4.07 -2.88
N MET A 214 4.98 4.72 -2.90
CA MET A 214 4.62 5.79 -1.97
C MET A 214 3.42 5.34 -1.13
N VAL A 215 3.57 5.38 0.19
CA VAL A 215 2.50 5.12 1.15
C VAL A 215 2.16 6.42 1.84
N ALA A 216 0.87 6.75 1.92
CA ALA A 216 0.37 7.89 2.68
C ALA A 216 -0.70 7.43 3.66
N ASN A 217 -0.54 7.77 4.94
CA ASN A 217 -1.43 7.34 6.02
C ASN A 217 -1.97 8.52 6.84
N ALA A 218 -3.28 8.55 7.09
CA ALA A 218 -3.94 9.38 8.08
C ALA A 218 -4.93 8.51 8.87
N GLY A 219 -4.62 8.23 10.14
CA GLY A 219 -5.36 7.28 10.98
C GLY A 219 -4.52 6.07 11.38
N ASP A 220 -5.16 5.01 11.83
CA ASP A 220 -4.54 3.80 12.40
C ASP A 220 -4.66 2.54 11.53
N CYS A 221 -5.02 2.70 10.26
CA CYS A 221 -4.63 1.75 9.22
C CYS A 221 -3.10 1.64 9.14
N ARG A 222 -2.61 0.47 8.69
CA ARG A 222 -1.15 0.24 8.54
C ARG A 222 -0.77 -0.43 7.22
N ALA A 223 0.39 -0.03 6.71
CA ALA A 223 1.08 -0.62 5.57
C ALA A 223 2.38 -1.30 6.00
N VAL A 224 2.61 -2.53 5.53
CA VAL A 224 3.78 -3.34 5.88
C VAL A 224 4.38 -3.97 4.62
N LEU A 225 5.61 -3.59 4.29
CA LEU A 225 6.38 -4.14 3.18
C LEU A 225 7.12 -5.40 3.64
N CYS A 226 7.04 -6.47 2.85
CA CYS A 226 7.88 -7.65 3.01
C CYS A 226 9.14 -7.52 2.15
N ARG A 227 10.30 -7.44 2.80
CA ARG A 227 11.62 -7.47 2.14
C ARG A 227 12.40 -8.69 2.62
N LYS A 228 12.66 -9.64 1.72
CA LYS A 228 13.30 -10.95 2.04
C LYS A 228 12.60 -11.74 3.16
N GLY A 229 11.33 -11.45 3.43
CA GLY A 229 10.56 -12.05 4.53
C GLY A 229 10.59 -11.31 5.85
N GLU A 230 11.30 -10.20 5.93
CA GLU A 230 11.25 -9.29 7.07
C GLU A 230 10.20 -8.22 6.82
N ALA A 231 9.43 -7.90 7.86
CA ALA A 231 8.46 -6.83 7.86
C ALA A 231 9.15 -5.47 8.03
N ILE A 232 8.81 -4.55 7.13
CA ILE A 232 9.19 -3.14 7.19
C ILE A 232 7.90 -2.34 7.23
N ASP A 233 7.58 -1.75 8.38
CA ASP A 233 6.43 -0.86 8.49
C ASP A 233 6.65 0.36 7.59
N MET A 234 5.68 0.60 6.70
CA MET A 234 5.68 1.68 5.72
C MET A 234 4.81 2.87 6.14
N SER A 235 4.11 2.75 7.26
CA SER A 235 3.35 3.82 7.92
C SER A 235 3.45 3.66 9.44
N GLU A 236 3.22 4.75 10.16
CA GLU A 236 2.98 4.74 11.60
C GLU A 236 1.49 5.01 11.85
N ASP A 237 0.88 4.33 12.81
CA ASP A 237 -0.52 4.56 13.17
C ASP A 237 -0.66 5.90 13.90
N HIS A 238 -1.72 6.64 13.61
CA HIS A 238 -1.99 7.93 14.23
C HIS A 238 -3.01 7.81 15.36
N ARG A 239 -2.56 7.23 16.49
CA ARG A 239 -3.37 7.10 17.71
C ARG A 239 -3.07 8.25 18.69
N PRO A 240 -4.08 8.85 19.35
CA PRO A 240 -3.90 9.98 20.26
C PRO A 240 -3.00 9.67 21.47
N ILE A 241 -2.86 8.40 21.84
CA ILE A 241 -1.96 7.94 22.90
C ILE A 241 -0.47 7.99 22.53
N TYR A 242 -0.13 8.10 21.25
CA TYR A 242 1.26 8.08 20.80
C TYR A 242 1.97 9.41 21.09
N PRO A 243 3.25 9.40 21.52
CA PRO A 243 3.89 10.61 22.05
C PRO A 243 3.95 11.81 21.09
N SER A 244 4.16 11.58 19.79
CA SER A 244 4.18 12.63 18.76
C SER A 244 2.80 13.26 18.57
N GLU A 245 1.79 12.42 18.38
CA GLU A 245 0.40 12.85 18.18
C GLU A 245 -0.19 13.51 19.43
N ARG A 246 0.05 12.94 20.62
CA ARG A 246 -0.36 13.52 21.89
C ARG A 246 0.17 14.93 22.06
N ARG A 247 1.47 15.13 21.80
CA ARG A 247 2.10 16.46 21.91
C ARG A 247 1.44 17.45 20.96
N ARG A 248 1.26 17.08 19.69
CA ARG A 248 0.61 17.92 18.68
C ARG A 248 -0.81 18.30 19.08
N VAL A 249 -1.59 17.32 19.56
CA VAL A 249 -2.97 17.52 20.02
C VAL A 249 -3.03 18.50 21.20
N GLU A 250 -2.20 18.30 22.22
CA GLU A 250 -2.15 19.14 23.41
C GLU A 250 -1.67 20.57 23.09
N GLU A 251 -0.70 20.73 22.18
CA GLU A 251 -0.23 22.04 21.69
C GLU A 251 -1.31 22.83 20.93
N LEU A 252 -2.24 22.13 20.27
CA LEU A 252 -3.37 22.72 19.55
C LEU A 252 -4.63 22.87 20.43
N GLY A 253 -4.49 22.68 21.74
CA GLY A 253 -5.57 22.88 22.72
C GLY A 253 -6.57 21.73 22.83
N GLY A 254 -6.30 20.60 22.19
CA GLY A 254 -7.01 19.34 22.44
C GLY A 254 -6.50 18.64 23.70
N PHE A 255 -7.14 17.56 24.09
CA PHE A 255 -6.71 16.72 25.21
C PHE A 255 -6.96 15.25 24.92
N ILE A 256 -6.29 14.36 25.66
CA ILE A 256 -6.49 12.91 25.57
C ILE A 256 -7.19 12.44 26.84
N ASP A 257 -8.35 11.80 26.68
CA ASP A 257 -9.11 11.20 27.78
C ASP A 257 -9.40 9.74 27.46
N ASP A 258 -9.04 8.84 28.38
CA ASP A 258 -9.07 7.37 28.22
C ASP A 258 -8.50 6.84 26.89
N GLY A 259 -7.52 7.55 26.32
CA GLY A 259 -6.89 7.21 25.04
C GLY A 259 -7.58 7.79 23.80
N TYR A 260 -8.68 8.52 23.98
CA TYR A 260 -9.44 9.16 22.92
C TYR A 260 -9.13 10.67 22.82
N LEU A 261 -9.04 11.18 21.58
CA LEU A 261 -8.94 12.59 21.28
C LEU A 261 -10.22 13.30 21.73
N ASN A 262 -10.06 14.26 22.64
CA ASN A 262 -11.11 15.01 23.31
C ASN A 262 -12.19 14.10 23.93
N GLY A 263 -11.84 12.85 24.28
CA GLY A 263 -12.77 11.85 24.82
C GLY A 263 -13.72 11.22 23.79
N VAL A 264 -13.50 11.43 22.48
CA VAL A 264 -14.41 10.99 21.41
C VAL A 264 -13.76 10.01 20.42
N LEU A 265 -12.64 10.37 19.79
CA LEU A 265 -12.07 9.62 18.67
C LEU A 265 -10.82 8.82 19.07
N SER A 266 -10.71 7.56 18.64
CA SER A 266 -9.54 6.70 18.86
C SER A 266 -8.36 7.02 17.94
N VAL A 267 -8.55 7.94 16.99
CA VAL A 267 -7.54 8.41 16.03
C VAL A 267 -7.28 9.90 16.21
N SER A 268 -6.05 10.34 15.89
CA SER A 268 -5.65 11.75 15.91
C SER A 268 -5.60 12.38 14.52
N ARG A 269 -5.76 11.56 13.46
CA ARG A 269 -5.85 11.98 12.06
C ARG A 269 -6.94 11.20 11.34
N ALA A 270 -7.78 11.90 10.58
CA ALA A 270 -8.88 11.32 9.79
C ALA A 270 -9.40 12.31 8.73
N LEU A 271 -10.01 11.77 7.68
CA LEU A 271 -10.87 12.51 6.75
C LEU A 271 -12.29 12.58 7.34
N GLY A 272 -13.01 13.69 7.15
CA GLY A 272 -14.33 13.89 7.76
C GLY A 272 -14.22 14.41 9.20
N ASP A 273 -15.14 14.00 10.07
CA ASP A 273 -15.21 14.45 11.49
C ASP A 273 -15.16 15.98 11.64
N TRP A 274 -15.88 16.68 10.77
CA TRP A 274 -15.85 18.14 10.69
C TRP A 274 -16.46 18.83 11.91
N ASP A 275 -17.24 18.13 12.73
CA ASP A 275 -17.69 18.62 14.03
C ASP A 275 -16.58 18.66 15.09
N MET A 276 -15.51 17.89 14.90
CA MET A 276 -14.31 17.83 15.75
C MET A 276 -13.17 18.70 15.23
N LYS A 277 -13.27 19.23 14.01
CA LYS A 277 -12.26 20.08 13.39
C LYS A 277 -12.50 21.56 13.69
N LEU A 278 -11.41 22.31 13.86
CA LEU A 278 -11.46 23.77 13.90
C LEU A 278 -11.79 24.35 12.51
N PRO A 279 -12.22 25.61 12.40
CA PRO A 279 -12.63 26.22 11.14
C PRO A 279 -11.61 26.03 10.01
N LYS A 280 -12.09 25.83 8.78
CA LYS A 280 -11.27 25.61 7.57
C LYS A 280 -10.05 26.54 7.54
N GLY A 281 -8.86 25.96 7.39
CA GLY A 281 -7.59 26.69 7.37
C GLY A 281 -6.94 26.94 8.74
N SER A 282 -7.57 26.52 9.84
CA SER A 282 -6.98 26.58 11.19
C SER A 282 -6.30 25.26 11.55
N SER A 283 -5.18 25.32 12.27
CA SER A 283 -4.56 24.12 12.86
C SER A 283 -5.49 23.50 13.90
N SER A 284 -5.85 22.24 13.73
CA SER A 284 -6.84 21.52 14.54
C SER A 284 -6.21 20.31 15.25
N PRO A 285 -6.66 19.93 16.47
CA PRO A 285 -6.22 18.69 17.11
C PRO A 285 -6.44 17.45 16.23
N LEU A 286 -7.57 17.39 15.52
CA LEU A 286 -7.82 16.40 14.46
C LEU A 286 -7.42 16.98 13.10
N ILE A 287 -6.61 16.28 12.32
CA ILE A 287 -6.15 16.72 10.99
C ILE A 287 -6.34 15.62 9.92
N ALA A 288 -6.52 16.03 8.66
CA ALA A 288 -6.56 15.13 7.51
C ALA A 288 -5.19 14.90 6.85
N GLU A 289 -4.15 15.60 7.31
CA GLU A 289 -2.83 15.56 6.68
C GLU A 289 -2.16 14.19 6.87
N PRO A 290 -1.75 13.52 5.77
CA PRO A 290 -1.12 12.23 5.86
C PRO A 290 0.38 12.35 6.17
N GLU A 291 0.90 11.35 6.87
CA GLU A 291 2.33 11.05 6.80
C GLU A 291 2.63 10.26 5.53
N VAL A 292 3.68 10.66 4.80
CA VAL A 292 4.07 10.03 3.54
C VAL A 292 5.44 9.39 3.68
N ARG A 293 5.55 8.14 3.21
CA ARG A 293 6.81 7.41 3.12
C ARG A 293 7.02 6.85 1.73
N GLN A 294 8.25 7.00 1.23
CA GLN A 294 8.63 6.56 -0.11
C GLN A 294 9.75 5.51 -0.04
N VAL A 295 9.69 4.51 -0.92
CA VAL A 295 10.80 3.59 -1.17
C VAL A 295 10.92 3.29 -2.65
N VAL A 296 12.15 3.03 -3.10
CA VAL A 296 12.38 2.42 -4.42
C VAL A 296 12.37 0.92 -4.24
N LEU A 297 11.43 0.26 -4.91
CA LEU A 297 11.29 -1.19 -4.92
C LEU A 297 12.49 -1.84 -5.60
N THR A 298 12.95 -2.93 -5.01
CA THR A 298 14.01 -3.81 -5.54
C THR A 298 13.50 -5.24 -5.66
N GLU A 299 14.29 -6.12 -6.28
CA GLU A 299 14.00 -7.55 -6.37
C GLU A 299 13.87 -8.26 -5.01
N ASP A 300 14.28 -7.60 -3.93
CA ASP A 300 14.17 -8.10 -2.57
C ASP A 300 12.78 -7.86 -1.96
N ASP A 301 11.98 -6.99 -2.56
CA ASP A 301 10.62 -6.65 -2.14
C ASP A 301 9.62 -7.64 -2.70
N GLU A 302 9.02 -8.44 -1.82
CA GLU A 302 8.14 -9.55 -2.23
C GLU A 302 6.68 -9.08 -2.42
N PHE A 303 6.16 -8.36 -1.43
CA PHE A 303 4.78 -7.85 -1.40
C PHE A 303 4.57 -6.76 -0.34
N LEU A 304 3.51 -5.98 -0.49
CA LEU A 304 2.98 -5.04 0.50
C LEU A 304 1.65 -5.55 1.06
N ILE A 305 1.44 -5.41 2.37
CA ILE A 305 0.15 -5.61 3.03
C ILE A 305 -0.35 -4.25 3.49
N ILE A 306 -1.59 -3.90 3.16
CA ILE A 306 -2.27 -2.74 3.73
C ILE A 306 -3.60 -3.19 4.35
N GLY A 307 -3.98 -2.64 5.50
CA GLY A 307 -5.24 -3.02 6.16
C GLY A 307 -5.63 -2.09 7.30
N CYS A 308 -6.87 -2.27 7.78
CA CYS A 308 -7.43 -1.56 8.94
C CYS A 308 -6.95 -2.14 10.27
N ASP A 309 -7.24 -1.45 11.37
CA ASP A 309 -6.77 -1.85 12.69
C ASP A 309 -7.40 -3.16 13.21
N GLY A 310 -8.56 -3.55 12.67
CA GLY A 310 -9.15 -4.87 12.90
C GLY A 310 -8.22 -6.05 12.54
N ILE A 311 -7.21 -5.82 11.70
CA ILE A 311 -6.09 -6.73 11.46
C ILE A 311 -4.94 -6.47 12.46
N TRP A 312 -4.50 -5.23 12.57
CA TRP A 312 -3.24 -4.86 13.23
C TRP A 312 -3.28 -4.87 14.75
N ASP A 313 -4.45 -4.72 15.35
CA ASP A 313 -4.64 -4.77 16.81
C ASP A 313 -4.43 -6.16 17.38
N VAL A 314 -4.64 -7.20 16.57
CA VAL A 314 -4.51 -8.61 16.98
C VAL A 314 -3.30 -9.30 16.35
N MET A 315 -2.65 -8.67 15.38
CA MET A 315 -1.58 -9.26 14.59
C MET A 315 -0.40 -8.31 14.38
N SER A 316 0.80 -8.76 14.74
CA SER A 316 2.02 -8.00 14.45
C SER A 316 2.38 -8.04 12.96
N SER A 317 3.07 -6.99 12.49
CA SER A 317 3.55 -6.85 11.12
C SER A 317 4.34 -8.08 10.66
N GLN A 318 5.27 -8.58 11.47
CA GLN A 318 6.06 -9.78 11.14
C GLN A 318 5.22 -11.05 11.08
N HIS A 319 4.17 -11.17 11.90
CA HIS A 319 3.27 -12.32 11.84
C HIS A 319 2.47 -12.33 10.54
N ALA A 320 1.91 -11.17 10.15
CA ALA A 320 1.17 -10.99 8.91
C ALA A 320 2.05 -11.32 7.68
N VAL A 321 3.26 -10.75 7.62
CA VAL A 321 4.25 -11.06 6.58
C VAL A 321 4.57 -12.55 6.52
N SER A 322 4.83 -13.19 7.65
CA SER A 322 5.13 -14.62 7.70
C SER A 322 3.97 -15.50 7.20
N LEU A 323 2.74 -15.08 7.47
CA LEU A 323 1.52 -15.78 7.06
C LEU A 323 1.30 -15.64 5.54
N VAL A 324 1.33 -14.42 5.01
CA VAL A 324 1.19 -14.15 3.56
C VAL A 324 2.29 -14.84 2.78
N ARG A 325 3.55 -14.69 3.19
CA ARG A 325 4.69 -15.32 2.50
C ARG A 325 4.57 -16.85 2.45
N ARG A 326 4.00 -17.46 3.50
CA ARG A 326 3.72 -18.91 3.54
C ARG A 326 2.53 -19.28 2.65
N GLY A 327 1.50 -18.45 2.57
CA GLY A 327 0.35 -18.63 1.67
C GLY A 327 0.77 -18.57 0.21
N LEU A 328 1.50 -17.52 -0.19
CA LEU A 328 2.04 -17.35 -1.54
C LEU A 328 2.90 -18.55 -1.96
N ARG A 329 3.77 -19.08 -1.08
CA ARG A 329 4.53 -20.31 -1.38
C ARG A 329 3.68 -21.58 -1.58
N ARG A 330 2.45 -21.62 -1.05
CA ARG A 330 1.57 -22.79 -1.10
C ARG A 330 0.63 -22.78 -2.29
N HIS A 331 0.04 -21.63 -2.59
CA HIS A 331 -1.01 -21.49 -3.58
C HIS A 331 -0.83 -20.30 -4.54
N ASP A 332 0.16 -19.44 -4.29
CA ASP A 332 0.51 -18.29 -5.13
C ASP A 332 -0.68 -17.34 -5.44
N ASP A 333 -1.60 -17.18 -4.50
CA ASP A 333 -2.83 -16.42 -4.67
C ASP A 333 -2.93 -15.32 -3.58
N PRO A 334 -2.81 -14.02 -3.95
CA PRO A 334 -2.88 -12.92 -3.00
C PRO A 334 -4.28 -12.73 -2.41
N GLU A 335 -5.35 -13.12 -3.10
CA GLU A 335 -6.72 -12.99 -2.60
C GLU A 335 -6.98 -14.04 -1.50
N GLN A 336 -6.51 -15.26 -1.72
CA GLN A 336 -6.51 -16.28 -0.67
C GLN A 336 -5.60 -15.89 0.50
N CYS A 337 -4.46 -15.21 0.26
CA CYS A 337 -3.63 -14.69 1.36
C CYS A 337 -4.33 -13.60 2.18
N ALA A 338 -5.05 -12.69 1.52
CA ALA A 338 -5.85 -11.67 2.18
C ALA A 338 -6.94 -12.31 3.06
N ARG A 339 -7.64 -13.32 2.53
CA ARG A 339 -8.61 -14.11 3.30
C ARG A 339 -7.95 -14.81 4.50
N ASP A 340 -6.78 -15.40 4.31
CA ASP A 340 -6.07 -16.10 5.39
C ASP A 340 -5.68 -15.14 6.54
N LEU A 341 -5.32 -13.88 6.23
CA LEU A 341 -5.06 -12.84 7.23
C LEU A 341 -6.33 -12.50 8.04
N VAL A 342 -7.45 -12.25 7.36
CA VAL A 342 -8.74 -11.97 8.03
C VAL A 342 -9.18 -13.15 8.90
N MET A 343 -9.07 -14.37 8.40
CA MET A 343 -9.40 -15.57 9.18
C MET A 343 -8.48 -15.74 10.40
N GLU A 344 -7.22 -15.37 10.30
CA GLU A 344 -6.29 -15.38 11.43
C GLU A 344 -6.63 -14.30 12.46
N ALA A 345 -6.99 -13.09 12.03
CA ALA A 345 -7.45 -12.03 12.92
C ALA A 345 -8.73 -12.43 13.67
N LEU A 346 -9.70 -13.05 12.99
CA LEU A 346 -10.90 -13.62 13.61
C LEU A 346 -10.57 -14.69 14.67
N ARG A 347 -9.63 -15.60 14.38
CA ARG A 347 -9.16 -16.60 15.38
C ARG A 347 -8.49 -15.97 16.59
N ARG A 348 -7.94 -14.76 16.44
CA ARG A 348 -7.32 -13.98 17.51
C ARG A 348 -8.32 -13.09 18.24
N ASN A 349 -9.62 -13.25 17.96
CA ASN A 349 -10.72 -12.54 18.59
C ASN A 349 -10.65 -11.01 18.38
N THR A 350 -10.38 -10.58 17.15
CA THR A 350 -10.65 -9.19 16.76
C THR A 350 -12.14 -8.87 16.96
N PHE A 351 -12.41 -7.62 17.34
CA PHE A 351 -13.76 -7.12 17.58
C PHE A 351 -14.22 -6.12 16.52
N ASP A 352 -13.45 -5.98 15.43
CA ASP A 352 -13.67 -4.93 14.43
C ASP A 352 -14.13 -5.42 13.06
N ASN A 353 -14.48 -4.47 12.18
CA ASN A 353 -14.44 -4.70 10.75
C ASN A 353 -13.01 -5.07 10.33
N LEU A 354 -12.90 -5.87 9.28
CA LEU A 354 -11.62 -6.34 8.80
C LEU A 354 -11.52 -6.11 7.30
N THR A 355 -10.50 -5.36 6.89
CA THR A 355 -10.19 -5.12 5.49
C THR A 355 -8.69 -5.20 5.29
N VAL A 356 -8.27 -5.97 4.28
CA VAL A 356 -6.85 -6.11 3.94
C VAL A 356 -6.65 -6.29 2.45
N ILE A 357 -5.58 -5.69 1.92
CA ILE A 357 -5.11 -5.88 0.56
C ILE A 357 -3.67 -6.40 0.61
N VAL A 358 -3.39 -7.43 -0.18
CA VAL A 358 -2.05 -7.98 -0.42
C VAL A 358 -1.65 -7.65 -1.85
N ILE A 359 -0.54 -6.95 -2.02
CA ILE A 359 -0.04 -6.44 -3.31
C ILE A 359 1.33 -7.09 -3.57
N CYS A 360 1.42 -7.97 -4.56
CA CYS A 360 2.66 -8.65 -4.91
C CYS A 360 3.43 -7.88 -6.00
N PHE A 361 4.77 -7.93 -5.93
CA PHE A 361 5.66 -7.27 -6.89
C PHE A 361 6.36 -8.23 -7.85
N SER A 362 6.04 -9.52 -7.76
CA SER A 362 6.60 -10.59 -8.57
C SER A 362 5.52 -11.25 -9.44
N GLU A 363 5.95 -11.69 -10.62
CA GLU A 363 5.11 -12.54 -11.48
C GLU A 363 4.70 -13.83 -10.77
N PRO A 364 3.57 -14.44 -11.16
CA PRO A 364 3.19 -15.75 -10.66
C PRO A 364 4.31 -16.75 -10.92
N ASP A 365 4.67 -17.53 -9.91
CA ASP A 365 5.65 -18.61 -10.07
C ASP A 365 4.92 -19.72 -10.84
N TYR A 366 4.94 -19.68 -12.18
CA TYR A 366 4.47 -20.76 -13.06
C TYR A 366 5.39 -21.97 -12.92
N ARG A 367 5.55 -22.49 -11.71
CA ARG A 367 6.06 -23.84 -11.53
C ARG A 367 5.04 -24.74 -12.18
N GLU A 368 5.43 -25.38 -13.29
CA GLU A 368 4.70 -26.49 -13.88
C GLU A 368 4.11 -27.30 -12.74
N GLN A 369 2.77 -27.38 -12.69
CA GLN A 369 2.13 -28.26 -11.72
C GLN A 369 2.85 -29.59 -11.82
N PRO A 370 3.35 -30.15 -10.70
CA PRO A 370 4.00 -31.44 -10.77
C PRO A 370 2.98 -32.38 -11.39
N SER A 371 3.27 -32.83 -12.62
CA SER A 371 2.46 -33.81 -13.35
C SER A 371 1.92 -34.81 -12.33
N PRO A 372 0.61 -35.13 -12.33
CA PRO A 372 0.02 -35.95 -11.29
C PRO A 372 0.90 -37.17 -11.16
N ARG A 373 1.66 -37.24 -10.05
CA ARG A 373 2.61 -38.32 -9.83
C ARG A 373 1.78 -39.56 -10.01
N GLN A 374 2.03 -40.30 -11.10
CA GLN A 374 1.41 -41.60 -11.30
C GLN A 374 1.55 -42.28 -9.96
N ARG A 375 0.40 -42.57 -9.32
CA ARG A 375 0.38 -43.32 -8.07
C ARG A 375 1.17 -44.56 -8.39
N ARG A 376 2.45 -44.61 -7.98
CA ARG A 376 3.19 -45.85 -7.93
C ARG A 376 2.41 -46.64 -6.91
N LEU A 377 1.52 -47.48 -7.40
CA LEU A 377 1.03 -48.64 -6.67
C LEU A 377 2.30 -49.29 -6.14
N ARG A 378 2.62 -49.03 -4.88
CA ARG A 378 3.52 -49.89 -4.14
C ARG A 378 2.76 -51.20 -4.10
N CYS A 379 3.08 -52.09 -5.04
CA CYS A 379 2.86 -53.51 -4.82
C CYS A 379 3.66 -53.85 -3.58
N CYS A 380 3.00 -53.85 -2.43
CA CYS A 380 3.50 -54.51 -1.24
C CYS A 380 3.54 -55.99 -1.59
N SER A 381 4.70 -56.49 -2.01
CA SER A 381 4.91 -57.94 -2.07
C SER A 381 4.75 -58.47 -0.64
N LEU A 382 3.84 -59.43 -0.48
CA LEU A 382 3.73 -60.18 0.77
C LEU A 382 5.09 -60.82 1.06
N SER A 383 5.54 -60.77 2.32
CA SER A 383 6.75 -61.47 2.73
C SER A 383 6.59 -62.98 2.48
N ALA A 384 7.69 -63.70 2.29
CA ALA A 384 7.67 -65.15 2.11
C ALA A 384 6.93 -65.87 3.26
N GLU A 385 7.02 -65.33 4.48
CA GLU A 385 6.31 -65.82 5.66
C GLU A 385 4.79 -65.59 5.59
N ALA A 386 4.35 -64.45 5.05
CA ALA A 386 2.93 -64.15 4.85
C ALA A 386 2.32 -65.06 3.76
N LEU A 387 3.07 -65.36 2.70
CA LEU A 387 2.65 -66.32 1.66
C LEU A 387 2.57 -67.76 2.17
N CYS A 388 3.50 -68.19 3.04
CA CYS A 388 3.45 -69.50 3.67
C CYS A 388 2.26 -69.64 4.63
N SER A 389 1.93 -68.59 5.38
CA SER A 389 0.78 -68.57 6.30
C SER A 389 -0.56 -68.60 5.56
N LEU A 390 -0.66 -67.94 4.40
CA LEU A 390 -1.84 -68.02 3.54
C LEU A 390 -2.01 -69.42 2.92
N ARG A 391 -0.91 -70.06 2.51
CA ARG A 391 -0.95 -71.43 1.95
C ARG A 391 -1.32 -72.48 3.00
N SER A 392 -0.89 -72.32 4.24
CA SER A 392 -1.30 -73.23 5.33
C SER A 392 -2.77 -73.03 5.69
N ALA A 393 -3.27 -71.79 5.74
CA ALA A 393 -4.66 -71.48 6.01
C ALA A 393 -5.62 -72.02 4.91
N MET A 394 -5.21 -71.99 3.63
CA MET A 394 -6.01 -72.54 2.54
C MET A 394 -6.03 -74.07 2.51
N ARG A 395 -5.03 -74.76 3.08
CA ARG A 395 -5.02 -76.24 3.17
C ARG A 395 -5.86 -76.81 4.30
N ILE A 396 -6.34 -75.99 5.23
CA ILE A 396 -7.20 -76.42 6.34
C ILE A 396 -8.68 -76.47 5.94
N ARG A 397 -9.05 -75.96 4.75
CA ARG A 397 -10.44 -75.95 4.26
C ARG A 397 -10.86 -77.17 3.44
N ASP A 398 -9.96 -78.11 3.17
CA ASP A 398 -10.25 -79.36 2.44
C ASP A 398 -10.05 -80.60 3.35
N ARG A 399 -10.65 -80.60 4.54
CA ARG A 399 -10.91 -81.81 5.33
C ARG A 399 -12.28 -81.78 5.99
#